data_AF-A0A4Z0A1F0-F1
#
_entry.id   AF-A0A4Z0A1F0-F1
#
_cell.length_a   1.000
_cell.length_b   1.000
_cell.length_c   1.000
_cell.angle_alpha   90.00
_cell.angle_beta   90.00
_cell.angle_gamma   90.00
#
_symmetry.space_group_name_H-M   'P 1'
#
loop_
_entity.id
_entity.type
_entity.pdbx_description
1 polymer ?
#
loop_
_entity_poly.entity_id
_entity_poly.type
_entity_poly.pdbx_seq_one_letter_code
_entity_poly.pdbx_strand_id
1 'polypeptide(L)'
;MLRPRFHPGWVPSWTTSDVKKQDAEDSLELSSVMAIDATRISDGKPVFVKFVDTGEVGTSEVDISLFFSEEPRKSDPHNHCVPVLDVLHHPDEHGAYLVIPALRKFDSPPFLTVDEPVDFVDQIFEARDLYIL
;
A
#
# COMPACT_ATOMS: atom_id res chain seq x y z
N MET A 1 -1.52 10.03 9.27
CA MET A 1 -1.20 11.43 8.95
C MET A 1 -0.81 11.48 7.50
N LEU A 2 -1.61 12.17 6.69
CA LEU A 2 -1.32 12.38 5.28
C LEU A 2 -0.17 13.37 5.13
N ARG A 3 0.48 13.38 3.95
CA ARG A 3 1.45 14.42 3.63
C ARG A 3 0.78 15.80 3.62
N PRO A 4 1.52 16.89 3.94
CA PRO A 4 0.98 18.25 3.96
C PRO A 4 0.24 18.65 2.68
N ARG A 5 0.67 18.17 1.50
CA ARG A 5 0.03 18.45 0.21
C ARG A 5 -1.42 17.98 0.06
N PHE A 6 -1.86 17.07 0.94
CA PHE A 6 -3.23 16.57 0.97
C PHE A 6 -4.09 17.23 2.05
N HIS A 7 -3.55 18.21 2.79
CA HIS A 7 -4.31 18.93 3.80
C HIS A 7 -5.06 20.12 3.20
N PRO A 8 -6.26 20.45 3.72
CA PRO A 8 -6.98 21.66 3.32
C PRO A 8 -6.12 22.92 3.49
N GLY A 9 -6.15 23.81 2.50
CA GLY A 9 -5.38 25.05 2.53
C GLY A 9 -3.89 24.89 2.25
N TRP A 10 -3.43 23.73 1.77
CA TRP A 10 -2.07 23.57 1.30
C TRP A 10 -1.74 24.55 0.16
N VAL A 11 -0.51 25.07 0.22
CA VAL A 11 0.08 25.95 -0.77
C VAL A 11 1.40 25.33 -1.22
N PRO A 12 1.70 25.26 -2.54
CA PRO A 12 2.91 24.62 -3.02
C PRO A 12 4.19 25.23 -2.44
N SER A 13 5.13 24.39 -2.00
CA SER A 13 6.34 24.84 -1.31
C SER A 13 7.18 25.82 -2.12
N TRP A 14 7.22 25.69 -3.45
CA TRP A 14 7.96 26.58 -4.36
C TRP A 14 7.34 27.98 -4.53
N THR A 15 6.18 28.23 -3.92
CA THR A 15 5.55 29.58 -3.93
C THR A 15 5.82 30.36 -2.65
N THR A 16 6.24 29.67 -1.58
CA THR A 16 6.48 30.25 -0.25
C THR A 16 7.95 30.19 0.16
N SER A 17 8.80 29.57 -0.65
CA SER A 17 10.25 29.40 -0.43
C SER A 17 11.03 29.54 -1.74
N ASP A 18 12.36 29.69 -1.64
CA ASP A 18 13.27 29.76 -2.79
C ASP A 18 13.53 28.39 -3.45
N VAL A 19 12.82 27.33 -3.05
CA VAL A 19 12.94 25.99 -3.64
C VAL A 19 12.36 26.03 -5.06
N LYS A 20 13.14 25.57 -6.04
CA LYS A 20 12.64 25.42 -7.40
C LYS A 20 11.60 24.31 -7.43
N LYS A 21 10.52 24.51 -8.20
CA LYS A 21 9.45 23.52 -8.35
C LYS A 21 9.96 22.10 -8.60
N GLN A 22 10.92 21.92 -9.50
CA GLN A 22 11.47 20.59 -9.84
C GLN A 22 12.23 19.88 -8.70
N ASP A 23 12.67 20.62 -7.69
CA ASP A 23 13.40 20.11 -6.54
C ASP A 23 12.48 19.98 -5.30
N ALA A 24 11.21 20.38 -5.44
CA ALA A 24 10.22 20.35 -4.37
C ALA A 24 9.57 18.96 -4.25
N GLU A 25 9.60 18.35 -3.07
CA GLU A 25 9.00 17.04 -2.84
C GLU A 25 7.49 17.02 -3.18
N ASP A 26 6.79 18.08 -2.81
CA ASP A 26 5.35 18.22 -3.06
C ASP A 26 5.01 18.49 -4.54
N SER A 27 6.02 18.65 -5.42
CA SER A 27 5.81 18.67 -6.87
C SER A 27 5.79 17.29 -7.51
N LEU A 28 6.20 16.25 -6.78
CA LEU A 28 6.31 14.90 -7.34
C LEU A 28 4.93 14.34 -7.69
N GLU A 29 4.75 13.92 -8.93
CA GLU A 29 3.51 13.27 -9.36
C GLU A 29 3.34 11.91 -8.66
N LEU A 30 2.09 11.53 -8.43
CA LEU A 30 1.77 10.22 -7.89
C LEU A 30 2.03 9.15 -8.95
N SER A 31 2.79 8.12 -8.58
CA SER A 31 3.03 6.96 -9.46
C SER A 31 1.77 6.13 -9.71
N SER A 32 0.74 6.28 -8.87
CA SER A 32 -0.60 5.74 -9.05
C SER A 32 -1.61 6.74 -8.53
N VAL A 33 -2.61 7.09 -9.34
CA VAL A 33 -3.68 8.00 -8.93
C VAL A 33 -4.58 7.41 -7.83
N MET A 34 -4.51 6.10 -7.60
CA MET A 34 -5.32 5.39 -6.61
C MET A 34 -4.55 5.07 -5.32
N ALA A 35 -3.31 5.51 -5.16
CA ALA A 35 -2.54 5.24 -3.95
C ALA A 35 -1.68 6.43 -3.53
N ILE A 36 -1.73 6.74 -2.24
CA ILE A 36 -0.91 7.79 -1.62
C ILE A 36 -0.16 7.22 -0.43
N ASP A 37 1.01 7.78 -0.14
CA ASP A 37 1.74 7.43 1.06
C ASP A 37 1.31 8.31 2.26
N ALA A 38 1.43 7.75 3.45
CA ALA A 38 1.12 8.40 4.71
C ALA A 38 1.97 7.82 5.85
N THR A 39 1.92 8.47 7.00
CA THR A 39 2.51 7.94 8.25
C THR A 39 1.39 7.53 9.20
N ARG A 40 1.37 6.27 9.64
CA ARG A 40 0.38 5.81 10.62
C ARG A 40 0.63 6.47 11.97
N ILE A 41 -0.39 7.10 12.54
CA ILE A 41 -0.23 7.94 13.74
C ILE A 41 0.05 7.09 14.99
N SER A 42 -0.52 5.90 15.08
CA SER A 42 -0.42 5.06 16.26
C SER A 42 1.00 4.55 16.53
N ASP A 43 1.83 4.38 15.51
CA ASP A 43 3.18 3.80 15.66
C ASP A 43 4.27 4.47 14.79
N GLY A 44 3.93 5.53 14.05
CA GLY A 44 4.87 6.27 13.21
C GLY A 44 5.38 5.52 11.98
N LYS A 45 4.82 4.35 11.64
CA LYS A 45 5.29 3.57 10.48
C LYS A 45 4.77 4.15 9.15
N PRO A 46 5.58 4.10 8.07
CA PRO A 46 5.12 4.47 6.74
C PRO A 46 4.10 3.45 6.22
N VAL A 47 3.04 3.95 5.60
CA VAL A 47 1.95 3.15 5.02
C VAL A 47 1.56 3.73 3.66
N PHE A 48 0.94 2.89 2.83
CA PHE A 48 0.16 3.37 1.69
C PHE A 48 -1.33 3.29 2.01
N VAL A 49 -2.06 4.25 1.49
CA VAL A 49 -3.53 4.28 1.46
C VAL A 49 -3.93 4.09 0.01
N LYS A 50 -4.50 2.93 -0.31
CA LYS A 50 -4.92 2.56 -1.66
C LYS A 50 -6.44 2.61 -1.74
N PHE A 51 -6.99 3.39 -2.66
CA PHE A 51 -8.40 3.33 -3.01
C PHE A 51 -8.69 2.09 -3.86
N VAL A 52 -9.76 1.40 -3.52
CA VAL A 52 -10.30 0.25 -4.24
C VAL A 52 -11.77 0.52 -4.54
N ASP A 53 -12.12 0.49 -5.83
CA ASP A 53 -13.50 0.64 -6.30
C ASP A 53 -14.31 -0.64 -5.98
N THR A 54 -15.43 -0.45 -5.30
CA THR A 54 -16.38 -1.50 -4.90
C THR A 54 -17.77 -1.27 -5.52
N GLY A 55 -17.86 -0.51 -6.61
CA GLY A 55 -19.10 -0.20 -7.34
C GLY A 55 -19.72 -1.37 -8.11
N GLU A 56 -20.49 -1.09 -9.17
CA GLU A 56 -21.32 -2.11 -9.85
C GLU A 56 -20.53 -3.27 -10.50
N VAL A 57 -19.30 -3.01 -10.93
CA VAL A 57 -18.37 -4.05 -11.46
C VAL A 57 -17.46 -4.57 -10.34
N GLY A 58 -17.68 -4.13 -9.11
CA GLY A 58 -16.82 -4.17 -7.92
C GLY A 58 -15.77 -5.26 -7.92
N THR A 59 -14.54 -4.88 -7.63
CA THR A 59 -13.47 -5.88 -7.51
C THR A 59 -13.63 -6.66 -6.21
N SER A 60 -13.36 -7.96 -6.25
CA SER A 60 -13.19 -8.77 -5.03
C SER A 60 -11.89 -8.44 -4.28
N GLU A 61 -11.20 -7.35 -4.63
CA GLU A 61 -9.87 -7.04 -4.10
C GLU A 61 -9.92 -6.77 -2.60
N VAL A 62 -10.92 -6.03 -2.11
CA VAL A 62 -11.11 -5.80 -0.66
C VAL A 62 -11.31 -7.13 0.06
N ASP A 63 -12.23 -7.96 -0.42
CA ASP A 63 -12.57 -9.24 0.22
C ASP A 63 -11.39 -10.20 0.20
N ILE A 64 -10.66 -10.30 -0.91
CA ILE A 64 -9.46 -11.14 -1.02
C ILE A 64 -8.36 -10.63 -0.09
N SER A 65 -8.11 -9.33 -0.05
CA SER A 65 -7.08 -8.74 0.81
C SER A 65 -7.39 -8.96 2.29
N LEU A 66 -8.66 -8.82 2.68
CA LEU A 66 -9.12 -9.09 4.04
C LEU A 66 -9.05 -10.57 4.37
N PHE A 67 -9.43 -11.46 3.45
CA PHE A 67 -9.35 -12.91 3.64
C PHE A 67 -7.95 -13.34 4.08
N PHE A 68 -6.89 -12.84 3.43
CA PHE A 68 -5.50 -13.14 3.80
C PHE A 68 -4.99 -12.33 5.02
N SER A 69 -5.72 -11.31 5.46
CA SER A 69 -5.34 -10.46 6.60
C SER A 69 -6.04 -10.83 7.90
N GLU A 70 -6.83 -11.89 7.90
CA GLU A 70 -7.59 -12.40 9.04
C GLU A 70 -7.02 -13.72 9.59
N GLU A 71 -7.25 -13.98 10.88
CA GLU A 71 -6.87 -15.25 11.51
C GLU A 71 -7.68 -16.43 10.95
N PRO A 72 -7.08 -17.63 10.81
CA PRO A 72 -5.70 -17.98 11.22
C PRO A 72 -4.62 -17.62 10.19
N ARG A 73 -5.01 -17.25 8.96
CA ARG A 73 -4.09 -17.03 7.83
C ARG A 73 -3.11 -15.90 8.11
N LYS A 74 -3.56 -14.84 8.79
CA LYS A 74 -2.70 -13.71 9.19
C LYS A 74 -1.46 -14.14 9.98
N SER A 75 -1.61 -15.13 10.85
CA SER A 75 -0.52 -15.65 11.69
C SER A 75 0.20 -16.86 11.06
N ASP A 76 -0.21 -17.30 9.87
CA ASP A 76 0.44 -18.41 9.18
C ASP A 76 1.78 -17.93 8.58
N PRO A 77 2.92 -18.56 8.91
CA PRO A 77 4.23 -18.17 8.36
C PRO A 77 4.34 -18.35 6.84
N HIS A 78 3.46 -19.14 6.21
CA HIS A 78 3.41 -19.33 4.75
C HIS A 78 2.59 -18.23 4.04
N ASN A 79 1.98 -17.32 4.79
CA ASN A 79 1.22 -16.20 4.25
C ASN A 79 2.10 -14.98 3.98
N HIS A 80 2.55 -14.88 2.73
CA HIS A 80 3.33 -13.76 2.23
C HIS A 80 2.47 -12.65 1.59
N CYS A 81 1.15 -12.71 1.75
CA CYS A 81 0.28 -11.64 1.26
C CYS A 81 0.48 -10.35 2.07
N VAL A 82 0.32 -9.21 1.38
CA VAL A 82 0.42 -7.90 2.03
C VAL A 82 -0.72 -7.76 3.05
N PRO A 83 -0.42 -7.52 4.34
CA PRO A 83 -1.46 -7.42 5.34
C PRO A 83 -2.21 -6.09 5.22
N VAL A 84 -3.53 -6.15 5.33
CA VAL A 84 -4.39 -4.98 5.53
C VAL A 84 -4.30 -4.55 6.99
N LEU A 85 -3.84 -3.32 7.21
CA LEU A 85 -3.68 -2.73 8.53
C LEU A 85 -4.95 -2.05 9.03
N ASP A 86 -5.73 -1.50 8.10
CA ASP A 86 -6.99 -0.81 8.36
C ASP A 86 -7.80 -0.70 7.06
N VAL A 87 -9.12 -0.53 7.18
CA VAL A 87 -10.04 -0.28 6.06
C VAL A 87 -10.86 0.97 6.38
N LEU A 88 -10.71 2.00 5.55
CA LEU A 88 -11.46 3.24 5.69
C LEU A 88 -12.55 3.28 4.62
N HIS A 89 -13.80 3.34 5.05
CA HIS A 89 -14.94 3.47 4.16
C HIS A 89 -15.27 4.94 3.94
N HIS A 90 -15.47 5.33 2.68
CA HIS A 90 -15.97 6.66 2.37
C HIS A 90 -17.51 6.63 2.36
N PRO A 91 -18.19 7.54 3.08
CA PRO A 91 -19.65 7.52 3.17
C PRO A 91 -20.35 7.76 1.82
N ASP A 92 -19.71 8.50 0.92
CA ASP A 92 -20.30 8.95 -0.36
C ASP A 92 -19.68 8.30 -1.62
N GLU A 93 -18.68 7.42 -1.47
CA GLU A 93 -18.05 6.75 -2.63
C GLU A 93 -18.33 5.25 -2.59
N HIS A 94 -18.53 4.65 -3.76
CA HIS A 94 -18.60 3.20 -3.92
C HIS A 94 -17.18 2.61 -3.89
N GLY A 95 -16.52 2.69 -2.73
CA GLY A 95 -15.15 2.20 -2.58
C GLY A 95 -14.68 2.15 -1.14
N ALA A 96 -13.49 1.57 -0.96
CA ALA A 96 -12.80 1.51 0.31
C ALA A 96 -11.33 1.91 0.14
N TYR A 97 -10.77 2.54 1.16
CA TYR A 97 -9.34 2.81 1.23
C TYR A 97 -8.68 1.75 2.12
N LEU A 98 -7.86 0.91 1.51
CA LEU A 98 -7.02 -0.06 2.21
C LEU A 98 -5.76 0.62 2.71
N VAL A 99 -5.50 0.53 4.02
CA VAL A 99 -4.24 0.96 4.61
C VAL A 99 -3.31 -0.25 4.67
N ILE A 100 -2.19 -0.20 3.94
CA ILE A 100 -1.22 -1.28 3.84
C ILE A 100 0.19 -0.79 4.20
N PRO A 101 1.13 -1.67 4.59
CA PRO A 101 2.50 -1.28 4.85
C PRO A 101 3.16 -0.61 3.64
N ALA A 102 4.10 0.30 3.88
CA ALA A 102 4.96 0.79 2.81
C ALA A 102 5.93 -0.29 2.35
N LEU A 103 5.73 -0.78 1.12
CA LEU A 103 6.55 -1.83 0.51
C LEU A 103 7.53 -1.24 -0.50
N ARG A 104 8.55 -2.03 -0.79
CA ARG A 104 9.54 -1.77 -1.83
C ARG A 104 9.30 -2.71 -3.01
N LYS A 105 9.80 -2.34 -4.19
CA LYS A 105 9.83 -3.27 -5.33
C LYS A 105 10.66 -4.50 -4.95
N PHE A 106 10.17 -5.69 -5.32
CA PHE A 106 10.80 -6.97 -4.98
C PHE A 106 12.21 -7.12 -5.55
N ASP A 107 12.52 -6.42 -6.64
CA ASP A 107 13.81 -6.43 -7.36
C ASP A 107 14.71 -5.23 -7.01
N SER A 108 14.43 -4.55 -5.89
CA SER A 108 15.23 -3.40 -5.44
C SER A 108 15.60 -3.55 -3.96
N PRO A 109 16.89 -3.72 -3.61
CA PRO A 109 18.04 -3.90 -4.51
C PRO A 109 17.90 -5.14 -5.40
N PRO A 110 18.62 -5.21 -6.54
CA PRO A 110 18.57 -6.37 -7.41
C PRO A 110 19.13 -7.61 -6.68
N PHE A 111 18.66 -8.79 -7.08
CA PHE A 111 19.21 -10.05 -6.61
C PHE A 111 20.72 -10.14 -6.91
N LEU A 112 21.51 -10.52 -5.91
CA LEU A 112 22.96 -10.66 -5.91
C LEU A 112 23.41 -12.11 -6.06
N THR A 113 22.60 -13.08 -5.63
CA THR A 113 22.89 -14.52 -5.76
C THR A 113 21.76 -15.24 -6.47
N VAL A 114 22.04 -16.46 -6.96
CA VAL A 114 21.01 -17.32 -7.58
C VAL A 114 20.00 -17.83 -6.54
N ASP A 115 20.41 -17.93 -5.28
CA ASP A 115 19.56 -18.45 -4.21
C ASP A 115 18.43 -17.47 -3.86
N GLU A 116 18.65 -16.16 -3.97
CA GLU A 116 17.63 -15.14 -3.64
C GLU A 116 16.37 -15.18 -4.53
N PRO A 117 16.44 -15.24 -5.88
CA PRO A 117 15.26 -15.39 -6.71
C PRO A 117 14.62 -16.78 -6.58
N VAL A 118 15.38 -17.81 -6.23
CA VAL A 118 14.83 -19.14 -5.92
C VAL A 118 13.98 -19.07 -4.65
N ASP A 119 14.51 -18.50 -3.58
CA ASP A 119 13.80 -18.27 -2.32
C ASP A 119 12.54 -17.40 -2.51
N PHE A 120 12.63 -16.34 -3.31
CA PHE A 120 11.47 -15.52 -3.68
C PHE A 120 10.37 -16.34 -4.39
N VAL A 121 10.74 -17.22 -5.32
CA VAL A 121 9.79 -18.07 -6.04
C VAL A 121 9.18 -19.13 -5.11
N ASP A 122 9.98 -19.72 -4.22
CA ASP A 122 9.50 -20.68 -3.22
C ASP A 122 8.44 -20.03 -2.31
N GLN A 123 8.71 -18.82 -1.78
CA GLN A 123 7.76 -18.06 -0.97
C GLN A 123 6.45 -17.73 -1.72
N ILE A 124 6.49 -17.45 -3.02
CA ILE A 124 5.26 -17.25 -3.82
C ILE A 124 4.40 -18.52 -3.85
N PHE A 125 5.01 -19.69 -3.91
CA PHE A 125 4.29 -20.96 -4.00
C PHE A 125 3.72 -21.45 -2.67
N GLU A 126 4.28 -21.05 -1.54
CA GLU A 126 3.77 -21.36 -0.20
C GLU A 126 2.31 -20.89 0.01
N ALA A 127 1.93 -19.77 -0.62
CA ALA A 127 0.58 -19.20 -0.48
C ALA A 127 -0.53 -20.14 -0.98
N ARG A 128 -0.21 -21.14 -1.80
CA ARG A 128 -1.17 -22.14 -2.29
C ARG A 128 -1.86 -22.91 -1.17
N ASP A 129 -1.13 -23.19 -0.09
CA ASP A 129 -1.62 -24.03 1.01
C ASP A 129 -2.63 -23.29 1.91
N LEU A 130 -2.84 -21.99 1.67
CA LEU A 130 -3.74 -21.13 2.47
C LEU A 130 -5.20 -21.11 1.98
N TYR A 131 -5.46 -21.57 0.75
CA TYR A 131 -6.80 -21.52 0.13
C TYR A 131 -7.25 -22.84 -0.50
N ILE A 132 -6.46 -23.92 -0.36
CA ILE A 132 -6.89 -25.27 -0.69
C ILE A 132 -7.38 -25.93 0.60
N LEU A 133 -8.71 -26.01 0.74
CA LEU A 133 -9.40 -26.84 1.74
C LEU A 133 -9.60 -28.25 1.22
#